data_AF-A0A3M9XMX2-F1
#
_entry.id   AF-A0A3M9XMX2-F1
#
_cell.length_a   1.000
_cell.length_b   1.000
_cell.length_c   1.000
_cell.angle_alpha   90.00
_cell.angle_beta   90.00
_cell.angle_gamma   90.00
#
_symmetry.space_group_name_H-M   'P 1'
#
loop_
_entity.id
_entity.type
_entity.pdbx_description
1 polymer ?
#
loop_
_entity_poly.entity_id
_entity_poly.type
_entity_poly.pdbx_seq_one_letter_code
_entity_poly.pdbx_strand_id
1 'polypeptide(L)'
;MRFLEGVNSNFSMEAMLRFKHRIATAFALAGILFSGVALAEEAENRLVKEAIALFRAFGVMHPKKTRDPLPRCFYAARWDSGSVPEWYSRKYFGIKALAGLTAEAPEIEVRKFFDPEGQQSGAFCTKEEYQEHLDAVRDMLKDENKLTDKSWILETSRVGEYRTRDVLHKEFTFPVFDTKFRRAAFLVNISESYFRRSKDGGIGRGAPEFLYAVVVFEKRNGVWREIETSVLGQT
;
A
#
# COMPACT_ATOMS: atom_id res chain seq x y z
N MET A 1 -17.93 10.98 -84.42
CA MET A 1 -16.82 10.08 -84.07
C MET A 1 -16.99 9.72 -82.60
N ARG A 2 -17.27 8.44 -82.33
CA ARG A 2 -17.00 7.63 -81.11
C ARG A 2 -17.30 8.15 -79.68
N PHE A 3 -18.16 7.36 -79.03
CA PHE A 3 -18.08 6.78 -77.68
C PHE A 3 -18.06 7.68 -76.43
N LEU A 4 -19.18 7.65 -75.70
CA LEU A 4 -19.19 7.51 -74.23
C LEU A 4 -20.29 6.50 -73.86
N GLU A 5 -19.90 5.24 -73.74
CA GLU A 5 -20.66 4.22 -73.00
C GLU A 5 -20.21 4.22 -71.54
N GLY A 6 -21.15 3.99 -70.62
CA GLY A 6 -20.87 3.23 -69.41
C GLY A 6 -20.79 4.00 -68.10
N VAL A 7 -21.92 4.54 -67.62
CA VAL A 7 -22.15 4.66 -66.17
C VAL A 7 -23.22 3.66 -65.77
N ASN A 8 -22.78 2.44 -65.46
CA ASN A 8 -23.60 1.46 -64.77
C ASN A 8 -23.44 1.73 -63.28
N SER A 9 -24.45 2.33 -62.64
CA SER A 9 -24.46 2.53 -61.19
C SER A 9 -25.83 2.21 -60.60
N ASN A 10 -26.27 0.97 -60.77
CA ASN A 10 -27.19 0.37 -59.81
C ASN A 10 -26.42 0.02 -58.52
N PHE A 11 -26.01 1.05 -57.78
CA PHE A 11 -25.53 0.91 -56.42
C PHE A 11 -26.76 0.62 -55.55
N SER A 12 -27.01 -0.67 -55.29
CA SER A 12 -28.15 -1.15 -54.51
C SER A 12 -28.25 -0.41 -53.17
N MET A 13 -29.43 0.18 -52.90
CA MET A 13 -29.76 0.81 -51.60
C MET A 13 -29.47 -0.10 -50.40
N GLU A 14 -29.50 -1.42 -50.59
CA GLU A 14 -29.19 -2.39 -49.53
C GLU A 14 -27.72 -2.36 -49.09
N ALA A 15 -26.77 -2.05 -49.99
CA ALA A 15 -25.37 -1.92 -49.65
C ALA A 15 -25.10 -0.66 -48.79
N MET A 16 -25.82 0.43 -49.08
CA MET A 16 -25.71 1.68 -48.32
C MET A 16 -26.35 1.58 -46.93
N LEU A 17 -27.44 0.82 -46.78
CA LEU A 17 -28.08 0.54 -45.49
C LEU A 17 -27.23 -0.38 -44.61
N ARG A 18 -26.62 -1.44 -45.16
CA ARG A 18 -25.71 -2.33 -44.40
C ARG A 18 -24.41 -1.64 -43.96
N PHE A 19 -23.89 -0.71 -44.76
CA PHE A 19 -22.69 0.08 -44.42
C PHE A 19 -22.95 1.06 -43.26
N LYS A 20 -24.09 1.78 -43.30
CA LYS A 20 -24.50 2.69 -42.20
C LYS A 20 -24.76 1.93 -40.89
N HIS A 21 -25.36 0.74 -40.96
CA HIS A 21 -25.61 -0.08 -39.78
C HIS A 21 -24.31 -0.58 -39.14
N ARG A 22 -23.36 -1.08 -39.94
CA ARG A 22 -22.03 -1.54 -39.45
C ARG A 22 -21.19 -0.42 -38.85
N ILE A 23 -21.26 0.78 -39.41
CA ILE A 23 -20.61 1.97 -38.83
C ILE A 23 -21.26 2.35 -37.50
N ALA A 24 -22.59 2.39 -37.43
CA ALA A 24 -23.30 2.68 -36.19
C ALA A 24 -23.04 1.62 -35.09
N THR A 25 -22.90 0.34 -35.45
CA THR A 25 -22.55 -0.73 -34.48
C THR A 25 -21.10 -0.62 -34.01
N ALA A 26 -20.16 -0.28 -34.91
CA ALA A 26 -18.76 -0.06 -34.55
C ALA A 26 -18.59 1.17 -33.64
N PHE A 27 -19.33 2.26 -33.88
CA PHE A 27 -19.35 3.43 -32.99
C PHE A 27 -20.05 3.15 -31.65
N ALA A 28 -21.09 2.32 -31.61
CA ALA A 28 -21.72 1.91 -30.35
C ALA A 28 -20.80 1.02 -29.51
N LEU A 29 -20.10 0.06 -30.14
CA LEU A 29 -19.12 -0.80 -29.46
C LEU A 29 -17.89 -0.01 -29.01
N ALA A 30 -17.37 0.90 -29.83
CA ALA A 30 -16.32 1.83 -29.43
C ALA A 30 -16.78 2.72 -28.29
N GLY A 31 -17.99 3.28 -28.36
CA GLY A 31 -18.57 4.11 -27.30
C GLY A 31 -18.67 3.37 -25.97
N ILE A 32 -19.07 2.10 -25.96
CA ILE A 32 -19.14 1.25 -24.76
C ILE A 32 -17.74 0.92 -24.22
N LEU A 33 -16.77 0.66 -25.11
CA LEU A 33 -15.38 0.41 -24.71
C LEU A 33 -14.71 1.68 -24.15
N PHE A 34 -14.88 2.84 -24.79
CA PHE A 34 -14.31 4.12 -24.34
C PHE A 34 -14.97 4.62 -23.05
N SER A 35 -16.29 4.49 -22.91
CA SER A 35 -16.97 4.82 -21.65
C SER A 35 -16.62 3.86 -20.52
N GLY A 36 -16.42 2.57 -20.82
CA GLY A 36 -15.90 1.60 -19.86
C GLY A 36 -14.49 1.93 -19.36
N VAL A 37 -13.58 2.33 -20.26
CA VAL A 37 -12.20 2.72 -19.90
C VAL A 37 -12.18 4.01 -19.07
N ALA A 38 -12.95 5.03 -19.47
CA ALA A 38 -13.03 6.29 -18.72
C ALA A 38 -13.61 6.08 -17.31
N LEU A 39 -14.62 5.22 -17.16
CA LEU A 39 -15.19 4.86 -15.85
C LEU A 39 -14.22 4.06 -14.98
N ALA A 40 -13.41 3.18 -15.59
CA ALA A 40 -12.38 2.44 -14.88
C ALA A 40 -11.24 3.37 -14.39
N GLU A 41 -10.79 4.29 -15.24
CA GLU A 41 -9.78 5.28 -14.88
C GLU A 41 -10.27 6.24 -13.78
N GLU A 42 -11.54 6.65 -13.82
CA GLU A 42 -12.14 7.46 -12.76
C GLU A 42 -12.27 6.70 -11.44
N ALA A 43 -12.63 5.40 -11.49
CA ALA A 43 -12.72 4.54 -10.33
C ALA A 43 -11.34 4.29 -9.68
N GLU A 44 -10.32 4.03 -10.48
CA GLU A 44 -8.93 3.87 -10.03
C GLU A 44 -8.40 5.18 -9.41
N ASN A 45 -8.63 6.31 -10.07
CA ASN A 45 -8.27 7.63 -9.53
C ASN A 45 -8.97 7.93 -8.21
N ARG A 46 -10.24 7.54 -8.05
CA ARG A 46 -10.96 7.67 -6.79
C ARG A 46 -10.37 6.78 -5.71
N LEU A 47 -10.08 5.52 -6.02
CA LEU A 47 -9.47 4.56 -5.09
C LEU A 47 -8.15 5.09 -4.52
N VAL A 48 -7.27 5.58 -5.40
CA VAL A 48 -5.97 6.14 -5.02
C VAL A 48 -6.15 7.37 -4.12
N LYS A 49 -7.02 8.31 -4.50
CA LYS A 49 -7.30 9.53 -3.70
C LYS A 49 -7.83 9.18 -2.31
N GLU A 50 -8.75 8.21 -2.23
CA GLU A 50 -9.35 7.79 -0.96
C GLU A 50 -8.33 7.06 -0.06
N ALA A 51 -7.47 6.21 -0.63
CA ALA A 51 -6.39 5.56 0.10
C ALA A 51 -5.37 6.57 0.66
N ILE A 52 -4.95 7.56 -0.14
CA ILE A 52 -4.06 8.64 0.34
C ILE A 52 -4.71 9.40 1.50
N ALA A 53 -5.99 9.77 1.36
CA ALA A 53 -6.71 10.49 2.41
C ALA A 53 -6.85 9.65 3.69
N LEU A 54 -7.10 8.35 3.56
CA LEU A 54 -7.20 7.39 4.66
C LEU A 54 -5.86 7.27 5.42
N PHE A 55 -4.76 7.03 4.72
CA PHE A 55 -3.44 6.89 5.35
C PHE A 55 -2.93 8.18 5.99
N ARG A 56 -3.27 9.34 5.41
CA ARG A 56 -3.05 10.64 6.06
C ARG A 56 -3.84 10.77 7.37
N ALA A 57 -5.09 10.30 7.39
CA ALA A 57 -5.92 10.32 8.60
C ALA A 57 -5.41 9.36 9.69
N PHE A 58 -4.93 8.17 9.31
CA PHE A 58 -4.26 7.24 10.23
C PHE A 58 -2.98 7.87 10.81
N GLY A 59 -2.24 8.59 9.98
CA GLY A 59 -1.07 9.37 10.39
C GLY A 59 0.26 8.72 10.00
N VAL A 60 0.29 7.97 8.91
CA VAL A 60 1.51 7.37 8.32
C VAL A 60 2.59 8.43 8.03
N MET A 61 2.19 9.69 7.89
CA MET A 61 3.08 10.83 7.60
C MET A 61 2.81 12.04 8.50
N HIS A 62 2.20 11.83 9.67
CA HIS A 62 1.80 12.96 10.50
C HIS A 62 3.01 13.43 11.33
N PRO A 63 3.52 14.67 11.15
CA PRO A 63 4.78 15.12 11.75
C PRO A 63 4.79 15.11 13.29
N LYS A 64 3.60 15.10 13.93
CA LYS A 64 3.49 14.94 15.40
C LYS A 64 3.40 13.48 15.88
N LYS A 65 3.21 12.52 14.98
CA LYS A 65 3.03 11.08 15.28
C LYS A 65 4.14 10.20 14.70
N THR A 66 4.82 10.68 13.66
CA THR A 66 5.95 10.01 13.01
C THR A 66 7.18 10.90 13.09
N ARG A 67 8.32 10.31 13.45
CA ARG A 67 9.62 10.99 13.51
C ARG A 67 9.98 11.54 12.13
N ASP A 68 10.56 12.75 12.09
CA ASP A 68 11.05 13.38 10.86
C ASP A 68 12.54 13.75 11.06
N PRO A 69 13.48 13.24 10.24
CA PRO A 69 13.26 12.27 9.15
C PRO A 69 12.87 10.87 9.68
N LEU A 70 12.15 10.11 8.87
CA LEU A 70 11.88 8.70 9.16
C LEU A 70 13.20 7.91 9.18
N PRO A 71 13.36 6.91 10.08
CA PRO A 71 14.47 5.98 10.04
C PRO A 71 14.57 5.24 8.70
N ARG A 72 15.77 4.78 8.35
CA ARG A 72 15.98 3.91 7.19
C ARG A 72 15.13 2.64 7.34
N CYS A 73 14.53 2.19 6.24
CA CYS A 73 13.68 1.00 6.20
C CYS A 73 12.52 0.99 7.21
N PHE A 74 11.98 2.16 7.56
CA PHE A 74 10.82 2.27 8.44
C PHE A 74 9.55 1.64 7.83
N TYR A 75 9.40 1.67 6.51
CA TYR A 75 8.30 1.10 5.75
C TYR A 75 8.77 0.02 4.78
N ALA A 76 7.92 -0.98 4.56
CA ALA A 76 8.06 -1.86 3.40
C ALA A 76 7.82 -1.09 2.10
N ALA A 77 8.59 -1.39 1.06
CA ALA A 77 8.44 -0.79 -0.26
C ALA A 77 7.17 -1.27 -1.01
N ARG A 78 6.64 -2.43 -0.61
CA ARG A 78 5.47 -3.08 -1.21
C ARG A 78 4.37 -3.27 -0.18
N TRP A 79 3.13 -3.35 -0.67
CA TRP A 79 1.99 -3.71 0.15
C TRP A 79 2.14 -5.14 0.65
N ASP A 80 1.73 -5.36 1.90
CA ASP A 80 1.52 -6.71 2.41
C ASP A 80 0.35 -7.36 1.66
N SER A 81 0.49 -8.66 1.44
CA SER A 81 -0.50 -9.52 0.76
C SER A 81 -1.59 -10.05 1.71
N GLY A 82 -1.51 -9.71 3.00
CA GLY A 82 -2.50 -10.07 3.99
C GLY A 82 -3.91 -9.58 3.63
N SER A 83 -4.91 -10.26 4.18
CA SER A 83 -6.32 -9.93 3.98
C SER A 83 -7.01 -9.65 5.31
N VAL A 84 -7.84 -8.61 5.34
CA VAL A 84 -8.72 -8.33 6.49
C VAL A 84 -9.51 -9.60 6.85
N PRO A 85 -9.45 -10.08 8.11
CA PRO A 85 -10.11 -11.32 8.49
C PRO A 85 -11.61 -11.30 8.18
N GLU A 86 -12.15 -12.44 7.72
CA GLU A 86 -13.54 -12.51 7.25
C GLU A 86 -14.56 -12.02 8.29
N TRP A 87 -14.32 -12.30 9.56
CA TRP A 87 -15.20 -11.88 10.64
C TRP A 87 -15.23 -10.35 10.83
N TYR A 88 -14.11 -9.66 10.63
CA TYR A 88 -14.05 -8.19 10.55
C TYR A 88 -14.82 -7.69 9.34
N SER A 89 -14.60 -8.32 8.19
CA SER A 89 -15.30 -7.95 6.96
C SER A 89 -16.81 -8.06 7.12
N ARG A 90 -17.31 -9.14 7.72
CA ARG A 90 -18.75 -9.32 7.99
C ARG A 90 -19.29 -8.27 8.94
N LYS A 91 -18.59 -8.01 10.06
CA LYS A 91 -18.99 -7.02 11.08
C LYS A 91 -19.14 -5.61 10.48
N TYR A 92 -18.18 -5.20 9.65
CA TYR A 92 -18.09 -3.81 9.19
C TYR A 92 -18.68 -3.54 7.81
N PHE A 93 -18.73 -4.54 6.94
CA PHE A 93 -19.14 -4.39 5.54
C PHE A 93 -20.42 -5.17 5.20
N GLY A 94 -20.93 -6.00 6.11
CA GLY A 94 -22.31 -6.50 6.11
C GLY A 94 -22.62 -7.74 5.26
N ILE A 95 -21.76 -8.19 4.35
CA ILE A 95 -21.89 -9.45 3.58
C ILE A 95 -20.48 -9.96 3.25
N LYS A 96 -20.29 -11.29 3.14
CA LYS A 96 -19.05 -12.00 2.69
C LYS A 96 -18.25 -11.04 1.83
N ALA A 97 -17.09 -10.60 2.33
CA ALA A 97 -16.18 -9.83 1.51
C ALA A 97 -16.09 -10.58 0.19
N LEU A 98 -16.63 -9.98 -0.88
CA LEU A 98 -16.51 -10.51 -2.22
C LEU A 98 -15.05 -10.94 -2.33
N ALA A 99 -14.78 -12.14 -2.82
CA ALA A 99 -13.42 -12.61 -3.03
C ALA A 99 -12.58 -11.67 -3.95
N GLY A 100 -13.15 -10.55 -4.42
CA GLY A 100 -12.47 -9.40 -5.03
C GLY A 100 -12.34 -8.14 -4.16
N LEU A 101 -12.53 -8.22 -2.83
CA LEU A 101 -12.19 -7.18 -1.85
C LEU A 101 -10.81 -7.41 -1.22
N THR A 102 -10.15 -8.53 -1.52
CA THR A 102 -8.71 -8.48 -1.71
C THR A 102 -8.52 -7.73 -3.02
N ALA A 103 -8.35 -6.41 -2.97
CA ALA A 103 -7.64 -5.81 -4.08
C ALA A 103 -6.31 -6.58 -4.11
N GLU A 104 -6.04 -7.34 -5.18
CA GLU A 104 -4.65 -7.57 -5.53
C GLU A 104 -4.02 -6.20 -5.40
N ALA A 105 -3.08 -6.07 -4.46
CA ALA A 105 -2.53 -4.77 -4.15
C ALA A 105 -2.13 -4.18 -5.51
N PRO A 106 -2.66 -2.99 -5.87
CA PRO A 106 -2.37 -2.47 -7.19
C PRO A 106 -0.85 -2.47 -7.34
N GLU A 107 -0.31 -2.72 -8.53
CA GLU A 107 1.15 -2.74 -8.77
C GLU A 107 1.84 -1.38 -8.46
N ILE A 108 1.06 -0.43 -7.93
CA ILE A 108 1.44 0.86 -7.38
C ILE A 108 2.18 0.67 -6.04
N GLU A 109 3.42 1.15 -6.00
CA GLU A 109 4.29 1.10 -4.83
C GLU A 109 3.76 1.93 -3.64
N VAL A 110 4.05 1.48 -2.42
CA VAL A 110 3.65 2.15 -1.16
C VAL A 110 4.12 3.60 -1.11
N ARG A 111 5.34 3.87 -1.59
CA ARG A 111 5.94 5.22 -1.61
C ARG A 111 5.06 6.26 -2.29
N LYS A 112 4.28 5.89 -3.32
CA LYS A 112 3.40 6.84 -4.03
C LYS A 112 2.28 7.38 -3.14
N PHE A 113 1.94 6.66 -2.07
CA PHE A 113 0.90 7.05 -1.12
C PHE A 113 1.49 7.74 0.11
N PHE A 114 2.62 7.24 0.60
CA PHE A 114 3.21 7.70 1.85
C PHE A 114 4.18 8.86 1.61
N ASP A 115 4.96 8.83 0.54
CA ASP A 115 5.93 9.89 0.21
C ASP A 115 5.75 10.36 -1.24
N PRO A 116 4.61 10.99 -1.57
CA PRO A 116 4.33 11.42 -2.94
C PRO A 116 5.34 12.45 -3.47
N GLU A 117 5.99 13.20 -2.59
CA GLU A 117 7.00 14.21 -2.93
C GLU A 117 8.42 13.63 -3.01
N GLY A 118 8.62 12.35 -2.64
CA GLY A 118 9.91 11.65 -2.74
C GLY A 118 10.99 12.15 -1.78
N GLN A 119 10.62 12.76 -0.65
CA GLN A 119 11.55 13.38 0.29
C GLN A 119 12.22 12.36 1.23
N GLN A 120 11.68 11.15 1.34
CA GLN A 120 12.05 10.14 2.33
C GLN A 120 12.26 8.76 1.70
N SER A 121 12.85 8.72 0.50
CA SER A 121 13.07 7.48 -0.26
C SER A 121 13.79 6.38 0.53
N GLY A 122 14.76 6.73 1.39
CA GLY A 122 15.49 5.78 2.24
C GLY A 122 14.65 5.11 3.35
N ALA A 123 13.43 5.58 3.60
CA ALA A 123 12.52 4.98 4.57
C ALA A 123 11.81 3.73 4.03
N PHE A 124 11.79 3.51 2.71
CA PHE A 124 11.09 2.40 2.07
C PHE A 124 12.08 1.34 1.59
N CYS A 125 11.97 0.12 2.10
CA CYS A 125 12.90 -0.96 1.76
C CYS A 125 12.18 -2.23 1.31
N THR A 126 12.80 -2.99 0.41
CA THR A 126 12.45 -4.39 0.20
C THR A 126 12.82 -5.23 1.42
N LYS A 127 12.36 -6.49 1.44
CA LYS A 127 12.69 -7.43 2.52
C LYS A 127 14.19 -7.68 2.59
N GLU A 128 14.85 -7.76 1.44
CA GLU A 128 16.29 -7.95 1.31
C GLU A 128 17.05 -6.73 1.87
N GLU A 129 16.67 -5.53 1.45
CA GLU A 129 17.27 -4.27 1.92
C GLU A 129 17.06 -4.06 3.43
N TYR A 130 15.91 -4.46 3.97
CA TYR A 130 15.66 -4.43 5.41
C TYR A 130 16.57 -5.41 6.16
N GLN A 131 16.76 -6.62 5.62
CA GLN A 131 17.67 -7.60 6.23
C GLN A 131 19.14 -7.12 6.19
N GLU A 132 19.59 -6.56 5.07
CA GLU A 132 20.90 -5.91 4.96
C GLU A 132 21.05 -4.76 5.95
N HIS A 133 20.02 -3.94 6.13
CA HIS A 133 20.03 -2.86 7.11
C HIS A 133 20.20 -3.39 8.54
N LEU A 134 19.50 -4.47 8.90
CA LEU A 134 19.63 -5.11 10.21
C LEU A 134 21.03 -5.70 10.42
N ASP A 135 21.63 -6.30 9.40
CA ASP A 135 22.98 -6.84 9.49
C ASP A 135 24.02 -5.71 9.60
N ALA A 136 23.85 -4.61 8.89
CA ALA A 136 24.68 -3.41 9.04
C ALA A 136 24.57 -2.80 10.44
N VAL A 137 23.37 -2.74 11.02
CA VAL A 137 23.17 -2.31 12.41
C VAL A 137 23.91 -3.27 13.35
N ARG A 138 23.75 -4.59 13.18
CA ARG A 138 24.48 -5.58 13.99
C ARG A 138 25.99 -5.36 13.95
N ASP A 139 26.55 -5.12 12.76
CA ASP A 139 28.00 -4.92 12.59
C ASP A 139 28.50 -3.60 13.18
N MET A 140 27.70 -2.53 13.08
CA MET A 140 27.97 -1.28 13.78
C MET A 140 28.05 -1.49 15.30
N LEU A 141 27.14 -2.29 15.87
CA LEU A 141 27.07 -2.57 17.31
C LEU A 141 28.23 -3.44 17.84
N LYS A 142 28.91 -4.20 16.97
CA LYS A 142 30.09 -5.00 17.37
C LYS A 142 31.27 -4.10 17.74
N ASP A 143 31.43 -2.99 17.03
CA ASP A 143 32.57 -2.08 17.16
C ASP A 143 32.20 -0.89 18.05
N GLU A 144 32.60 -0.92 19.32
CA GLU A 144 32.33 0.16 20.29
C GLU A 144 32.88 1.52 19.83
N ASN A 145 33.95 1.55 19.02
CA ASN A 145 34.50 2.79 18.49
C ASN A 145 33.65 3.38 17.36
N LYS A 146 32.84 2.55 16.69
CA LYS A 146 31.84 2.98 15.69
C LYS A 146 30.51 3.35 16.33
N LEU A 147 30.29 3.00 17.59
CA LEU A 147 29.10 3.35 18.36
C LEU A 147 29.16 4.82 18.82
N THR A 148 29.18 5.74 17.86
CA THR A 148 29.30 7.18 18.10
C THR A 148 28.05 7.78 18.73
N ASP A 149 26.90 7.14 18.54
CA ASP A 149 25.62 7.57 19.08
C ASP A 149 25.12 6.60 20.17
N LYS A 150 25.37 6.96 21.44
CA LYS A 150 24.89 6.21 22.60
C LYS A 150 23.37 6.20 22.73
N SER A 151 22.62 6.98 21.94
CA SER A 151 21.14 6.96 21.92
C SER A 151 20.56 5.64 21.39
N TRP A 152 21.39 4.78 20.81
CA TRP A 152 21.04 3.41 20.46
C TRP A 152 21.03 2.46 21.64
N ILE A 153 21.54 2.83 22.82
CA ILE A 153 21.53 1.98 24.00
C ILE A 153 20.33 2.34 24.87
N LEU A 154 19.37 1.41 25.03
CA LEU A 154 18.17 1.63 25.85
C LEU A 154 18.38 1.24 27.31
N GLU A 155 19.05 0.12 27.54
CA GLU A 155 19.27 -0.41 28.87
C GLU A 155 20.70 -0.90 28.98
N THR A 156 21.43 -0.41 29.99
CA THR A 156 22.75 -0.93 30.35
C THR A 156 22.63 -1.71 31.65
N SER A 157 23.11 -2.95 31.65
CA SER A 157 23.36 -3.68 32.90
C SER A 157 24.67 -3.19 33.53
N ARG A 158 24.83 -3.38 34.84
CA ARG A 158 26.10 -3.11 35.55
C ARG A 158 27.29 -3.96 35.06
N VAL A 159 27.05 -4.89 34.13
CA VAL A 159 28.01 -5.91 33.69
C VAL A 159 28.31 -5.82 32.19
N GLY A 160 28.04 -4.68 31.55
CA GLY A 160 28.39 -4.43 30.15
C GLY A 160 27.44 -5.02 29.11
N GLU A 161 26.39 -5.75 29.53
CA GLU A 161 25.30 -6.12 28.63
C GLU A 161 24.42 -4.91 28.37
N TYR A 162 23.94 -4.77 27.13
CA TYR A 162 22.95 -3.76 26.81
C TYR A 162 21.94 -4.21 25.76
N ARG A 163 20.72 -3.66 25.85
CA ARG A 163 19.68 -3.75 24.81
C ARG A 163 19.75 -2.50 23.95
N THR A 164 19.69 -2.67 22.63
CA THR A 164 19.64 -1.53 21.70
C THR A 164 18.23 -1.03 21.48
N ARG A 165 18.12 0.20 20.97
CA ARG A 165 16.88 0.74 20.41
C ARG A 165 16.32 -0.20 19.35
N ASP A 166 15.01 -0.37 19.37
CA ASP A 166 14.33 -1.23 18.41
C ASP A 166 14.38 -0.59 17.01
N VAL A 167 14.72 -1.42 16.02
CA VAL A 167 14.60 -1.11 14.59
C VAL A 167 13.18 -1.45 14.18
N LEU A 168 12.36 -0.40 14.05
CA LEU A 168 10.96 -0.49 13.68
C LEU A 168 10.79 -0.64 12.17
N HIS A 169 9.98 -1.60 11.74
CA HIS A 169 9.56 -1.80 10.36
C HIS A 169 8.05 -1.96 10.30
N LYS A 170 7.40 -1.25 9.37
CA LYS A 170 5.94 -1.26 9.22
C LYS A 170 5.55 -1.69 7.82
N GLU A 171 4.64 -2.64 7.76
CA GLU A 171 4.02 -3.11 6.52
C GLU A 171 2.52 -2.87 6.60
N PHE A 172 1.92 -2.55 5.47
CA PHE A 172 0.49 -2.26 5.37
C PHE A 172 -0.09 -3.05 4.23
N THR A 173 -1.31 -3.53 4.38
CA THR A 173 -2.09 -3.98 3.22
C THR A 173 -2.70 -2.78 2.52
N PHE A 174 -3.02 -2.92 1.24
CA PHE A 174 -3.84 -1.92 0.56
C PHE A 174 -5.24 -1.88 1.23
N PRO A 175 -5.84 -0.69 1.43
CA PRO A 175 -7.11 -0.58 2.12
C PRO A 175 -8.27 -1.12 1.30
N VAL A 176 -9.15 -1.84 1.99
CA VAL A 176 -10.41 -2.35 1.45
C VAL A 176 -11.51 -1.35 1.76
N PHE A 177 -12.30 -0.97 0.77
CA PHE A 177 -13.41 -0.02 0.91
C PHE A 177 -14.77 -0.70 0.75
N ASP A 178 -15.80 -0.15 1.39
CA ASP A 178 -17.18 -0.45 0.99
C ASP A 178 -17.49 0.19 -0.38
N THR A 179 -18.58 -0.25 -1.01
CA THR A 179 -18.98 0.21 -2.36
C THR A 179 -19.27 1.72 -2.43
N LYS A 180 -19.43 2.39 -1.28
CA LYS A 180 -19.76 3.81 -1.17
C LYS A 180 -18.58 4.67 -0.68
N PHE A 181 -17.42 4.10 -0.40
CA PHE A 181 -16.28 4.77 0.26
C PHE A 181 -16.68 5.49 1.56
N ARG A 182 -17.55 4.87 2.35
CA ARG A 182 -17.94 5.30 3.70
C ARG A 182 -17.22 4.51 4.77
N ARG A 183 -16.75 3.30 4.49
CA ARG A 183 -15.97 2.47 5.40
C ARG A 183 -14.74 1.94 4.72
N ALA A 184 -13.66 1.83 5.49
CA ALA A 184 -12.43 1.24 5.03
C ALA A 184 -11.79 0.39 6.14
N ALA A 185 -11.02 -0.62 5.74
CA ALA A 185 -10.18 -1.37 6.66
C ALA A 185 -8.87 -1.75 6.00
N PHE A 186 -7.80 -1.80 6.77
CA PHE A 186 -6.50 -2.32 6.35
C PHE A 186 -5.81 -2.99 7.52
N LEU A 187 -4.78 -3.77 7.21
CA LEU A 187 -3.91 -4.39 8.18
C LEU A 187 -2.61 -3.61 8.30
N VAL A 188 -2.07 -3.58 9.51
CA VAL A 188 -0.73 -3.10 9.81
C VAL A 188 0.05 -4.19 10.52
N ASN A 189 1.21 -4.52 9.95
CA ASN A 189 2.22 -5.36 10.58
C ASN A 189 3.32 -4.44 11.08
N ILE A 190 3.65 -4.53 12.36
CA ILE A 190 4.78 -3.83 12.95
C ILE A 190 5.78 -4.90 13.40
N SER A 191 7.01 -4.80 12.93
CA SER A 191 8.13 -5.63 13.35
C SER A 191 9.14 -4.76 14.08
N GLU A 192 9.46 -5.14 15.31
CA GLU A 192 10.46 -4.50 16.15
C GLU A 192 11.62 -5.46 16.35
N SER A 193 12.79 -5.08 15.84
CA SER A 193 14.01 -5.86 16.00
C SER A 193 14.99 -5.15 16.91
N TYR A 194 15.45 -5.82 17.95
CA TYR A 194 16.51 -5.32 18.81
C TYR A 194 17.72 -6.25 18.81
N PHE A 195 18.83 -5.70 19.26
CA PHE A 195 20.07 -6.42 19.45
C PHE A 195 20.44 -6.42 20.92
N ARG A 196 21.07 -7.50 21.37
CA ARG A 196 21.63 -7.63 22.71
C ARG A 196 23.11 -7.90 22.61
N ARG A 197 23.89 -7.17 23.41
CA ARG A 197 25.29 -7.50 23.66
C ARG A 197 25.42 -8.41 24.87
N SER A 198 26.02 -9.58 24.69
CA SER A 198 26.36 -10.50 25.77
C SER A 198 27.69 -10.12 26.44
N LYS A 199 27.96 -10.70 27.62
CA LYS A 199 29.17 -10.39 28.42
C LYS A 199 30.50 -10.69 27.71
N ASP A 200 30.50 -11.63 26.77
CA ASP A 200 31.64 -11.99 25.94
C ASP A 200 31.87 -11.02 24.75
N GLY A 201 31.05 -9.97 24.65
CA GLY A 201 31.09 -9.00 23.55
C GLY A 201 30.34 -9.46 22.30
N GLY A 202 29.73 -10.64 22.32
CA GLY A 202 28.87 -11.12 21.23
C GLY A 202 27.64 -10.24 21.04
N ILE A 203 27.25 -9.99 19.78
CA ILE A 203 26.01 -9.29 19.43
C ILE A 203 25.03 -10.29 18.85
N GLY A 204 23.98 -10.59 19.60
CA GLY A 204 22.84 -11.40 19.15
C GLY A 204 21.66 -10.52 18.74
N ARG A 205 20.91 -10.95 17.72
CA ARG A 205 19.57 -10.40 17.45
C ARG A 205 18.58 -11.07 18.40
N GLY A 206 17.76 -10.29 19.09
CA GLY A 206 16.65 -10.83 19.86
C GLY A 206 15.59 -11.47 18.96
N ALA A 207 14.67 -12.23 19.57
CA ALA A 207 13.45 -12.59 18.84
C ALA A 207 12.72 -11.29 18.46
N PRO A 208 12.38 -11.08 17.18
CA PRO A 208 11.63 -9.91 16.78
C PRO A 208 10.26 -9.90 17.46
N GLU A 209 9.87 -8.75 17.97
CA GLU A 209 8.53 -8.50 18.50
C GLU A 209 7.65 -8.08 17.33
N PHE A 210 6.51 -8.73 17.17
CA PHE A 210 5.55 -8.43 16.11
C PHE A 210 4.26 -7.93 16.71
N LEU A 211 3.65 -6.94 16.07
CA LEU A 211 2.26 -6.56 16.29
C LEU A 211 1.51 -6.64 14.96
N TYR A 212 0.45 -7.43 14.95
CA TYR A 212 -0.47 -7.52 13.83
C TYR A 212 -1.80 -6.92 14.23
N ALA A 213 -2.25 -5.89 13.54
CA ALA A 213 -3.52 -5.25 13.85
C ALA A 213 -4.33 -4.96 12.60
N VAL A 214 -5.65 -5.00 12.76
CA VAL A 214 -6.59 -4.42 11.80
C VAL A 214 -7.01 -3.04 12.27
N VAL A 215 -7.09 -2.11 11.33
CA VAL A 215 -7.55 -0.75 11.58
C VAL A 215 -8.77 -0.49 10.71
N VAL A 216 -9.85 -0.02 11.32
CA VAL A 216 -11.13 0.23 10.67
C VAL A 216 -11.45 1.71 10.77
N PHE A 217 -11.90 2.26 9.64
CA PHE A 217 -12.25 3.65 9.47
C PHE A 217 -13.68 3.84 8.98
N GLU A 218 -14.26 4.97 9.37
CA GLU A 218 -15.52 5.47 8.84
C GLU A 218 -15.35 6.90 8.33
N LYS A 219 -15.94 7.20 7.17
CA LYS A 219 -15.93 8.53 6.58
C LYS A 219 -17.10 9.34 7.11
N ARG A 220 -16.81 10.40 7.87
CA ARG A 220 -17.79 11.33 8.44
C ARG A 220 -17.55 12.73 7.90
N ASN A 221 -18.56 13.32 7.27
CA ASN A 221 -18.48 14.65 6.64
C ASN A 221 -17.28 14.79 5.68
N GLY A 222 -17.02 13.76 4.88
CA GLY A 222 -15.90 13.75 3.93
C GLY A 222 -14.53 13.41 4.53
N VAL A 223 -14.42 13.23 5.85
CA VAL A 223 -13.15 12.97 6.54
C VAL A 223 -13.12 11.57 7.12
N TRP A 224 -12.04 10.84 6.88
CA TRP A 224 -11.80 9.52 7.46
C TRP A 224 -11.50 9.64 8.96
N ARG A 225 -12.16 8.81 9.77
CA ARG A 225 -11.92 8.71 11.21
C ARG A 225 -11.77 7.25 11.60
N GLU A 226 -10.73 6.96 12.37
CA GLU A 226 -10.54 5.63 12.97
C GLU A 226 -11.69 5.37 13.93
N ILE A 227 -12.28 4.17 13.82
CA ILE A 227 -13.39 3.74 14.70
C ILE A 227 -13.05 2.49 15.49
N GLU A 228 -12.11 1.66 15.02
CA GLU A 228 -11.61 0.51 15.75
C GLU A 228 -10.18 0.21 15.30
N THR A 229 -9.31 -0.05 16.27
CA THR A 229 -8.04 -0.76 16.06
C THR A 229 -8.09 -2.00 16.93
N SER A 230 -7.71 -3.15 16.38
CA SER A 230 -7.71 -4.40 17.12
C SER A 230 -6.50 -5.24 16.80
N VAL A 231 -5.80 -5.65 17.85
CA VAL A 231 -4.62 -6.50 17.76
C VAL A 231 -5.08 -7.92 17.51
N LEU A 232 -4.65 -8.48 16.38
CA LEU A 232 -4.91 -9.84 15.94
C LEU A 232 -3.84 -10.82 16.48
N GLY A 233 -2.63 -10.31 16.75
CA GLY A 233 -1.54 -11.07 17.35
C GLY A 233 -0.41 -10.16 17.82
N GLN A 234 0.27 -10.58 18.88
CA GLN A 234 1.49 -9.95 19.39
C GLN A 234 2.43 -11.02 19.97
N THR A 235 3.73 -10.86 19.78
CA THR A 235 4.78 -11.76 20.33
C THR A 235 5.78 -11.01 21.16
#